data_AF-A0A1G8FAJ1-F1
#
_entry.id   AF-A0A1G8FAJ1-F1
#
_cell.length_a   1.000
_cell.length_b   1.000
_cell.length_c   1.000
_cell.angle_alpha   90.00
_cell.angle_beta   90.00
_cell.angle_gamma   90.00
#
_symmetry.space_group_name_H-M   'P 1'
#
loop_
_entity.id
_entity.type
_entity.pdbx_description
1 polymer ?
#
loop_
_entity_poly.entity_id
_entity_poly.type
_entity_poly.pdbx_seq_one_letter_code
_entity_poly.pdbx_strand_id
1 'polypeptide(L)'
;MPTLLTFYKYPEPIRKAIYTSNPIERMNKEIRKRLKPMNSLTNMDAAEKIVYLEMLDYNEPFGQRVVSGFGMDTVKKKLNELFEARYPTLMYPHLKRSS
;
A
#
# COMPACT_ATOMS: atom_id res chain seq x y z
N MET A 1 -11.66 11.88 -18.25
CA MET A 1 -10.46 11.52 -17.46
C MET A 1 -10.40 12.24 -16.09
N PRO A 2 -11.45 12.24 -15.23
CA PRO A 2 -11.38 12.90 -13.92
C PRO A 2 -10.57 12.11 -12.87
N THR A 3 -10.29 10.83 -13.10
CA THR A 3 -9.68 9.92 -12.12
C THR A 3 -8.18 10.14 -11.95
N LEU A 4 -7.46 10.56 -13.01
CA LEU A 4 -6.00 10.75 -12.99
C LEU A 4 -5.55 11.92 -12.13
N LEU A 5 -6.39 12.94 -11.93
CA LEU A 5 -6.05 14.15 -11.16
C LEU A 5 -6.48 14.08 -9.69
N THR A 6 -7.09 12.98 -9.26
CA THR A 6 -7.62 12.84 -7.90
C THR A 6 -6.54 12.92 -6.82
N PHE A 7 -5.29 12.57 -7.15
CA PHE A 7 -4.17 12.65 -6.23
C PHE A 7 -3.84 14.08 -5.77
N TYR A 8 -4.23 15.12 -6.54
CA TYR A 8 -4.03 16.52 -6.13
C TYR A 8 -4.81 16.91 -4.86
N LYS A 9 -5.89 16.17 -4.54
CA LYS A 9 -6.68 16.33 -3.30
C LYS A 9 -5.90 15.96 -2.04
N TYR A 10 -4.75 15.30 -2.18
CA TYR A 10 -3.90 14.86 -1.08
C TYR A 10 -2.69 15.80 -0.88
N PRO A 11 -2.09 15.84 0.32
CA PRO A 11 -0.91 16.65 0.62
C PRO A 11 0.23 16.40 -0.38
N GLU A 12 0.89 17.48 -0.79
CA GLU A 12 1.99 17.42 -1.75
C GLU A 12 3.08 16.37 -1.43
N PRO A 13 3.52 16.20 -0.17
CA PRO A 13 4.56 15.23 0.16
C PRO A 13 4.23 13.77 -0.20
N ILE A 14 2.94 13.40 -0.31
CA ILE A 14 2.52 12.03 -0.62
C ILE A 14 2.06 11.83 -2.06
N ARG A 15 1.91 12.90 -2.84
CA ARG A 15 1.43 12.80 -4.23
C ARG A 15 2.31 11.88 -5.07
N LYS A 16 3.64 11.98 -4.89
CA LYS A 16 4.62 11.12 -5.58
C LYS A 16 4.40 9.63 -5.31
N ALA A 17 4.07 9.28 -4.08
CA ALA A 17 3.76 7.90 -3.73
C ALA A 17 2.46 7.39 -4.37
N ILE A 18 1.51 8.27 -4.67
CA ILE A 18 0.22 7.93 -5.27
C ILE A 18 0.34 7.75 -6.80
N TYR A 19 1.05 8.65 -7.49
CA TYR A 19 1.12 8.61 -8.96
C TYR A 19 2.21 7.67 -9.50
N THR A 20 3.16 7.23 -8.68
CA THR A 20 4.25 6.35 -9.13
C THR A 20 3.83 4.89 -9.17
N SER A 21 4.19 4.20 -10.24
CA SER A 21 4.04 2.74 -10.38
C SER A 21 5.21 1.95 -9.79
N ASN A 22 6.27 2.62 -9.33
CA ASN A 22 7.52 2.00 -8.88
C ASN A 22 7.33 0.86 -7.85
N PRO A 23 6.45 0.97 -6.83
CA PRO A 23 6.24 -0.11 -5.87
C PRO A 23 5.67 -1.38 -6.52
N ILE A 24 4.64 -1.23 -7.36
CA ILE A 24 3.97 -2.35 -8.04
C ILE A 24 4.91 -2.97 -9.09
N GLU A 25 5.66 -2.16 -9.83
CA GLU A 25 6.67 -2.64 -10.78
C GLU A 25 7.78 -3.44 -10.09
N ARG A 26 8.27 -2.95 -8.95
CA ARG A 26 9.28 -3.66 -8.14
C ARG A 26 8.74 -4.99 -7.62
N MET A 27 7.53 -5.01 -7.07
CA MET A 27 6.88 -6.25 -6.61
C MET A 27 6.77 -7.26 -7.76
N ASN A 28 6.25 -6.83 -8.92
CA ASN A 28 6.14 -7.70 -10.11
C ASN A 28 7.49 -8.22 -10.59
N LYS A 29 8.57 -7.45 -10.43
CA LYS A 29 9.92 -7.87 -10.79
C LYS A 29 10.43 -9.00 -9.89
N GLU A 30 10.21 -8.92 -8.57
CA GLU A 30 10.63 -9.99 -7.64
C GLU A 30 9.85 -11.28 -7.90
N ILE A 31 8.53 -11.21 -8.11
CA ILE A 31 7.70 -12.37 -8.49
C ILE A 31 8.26 -13.04 -9.77
N ARG A 32 8.53 -12.25 -10.82
CA ARG A 32 9.08 -12.78 -12.09
C ARG A 32 10.46 -13.42 -11.89
N LYS A 33 11.32 -12.82 -11.06
CA LYS A 33 12.65 -13.35 -10.74
C LYS A 33 12.55 -14.71 -10.05
N ARG A 34 11.60 -14.87 -9.12
CA ARG A 34 11.35 -16.14 -8.41
C ARG A 34 10.80 -17.22 -9.33
N LEU A 35 9.92 -16.85 -10.26
CA LEU A 35 9.32 -17.77 -11.22
C LEU A 35 10.27 -18.18 -12.35
N LYS A 36 11.22 -17.32 -12.76
CA LYS A 36 12.15 -17.58 -13.87
C LYS A 36 12.88 -18.94 -13.82
N PRO A 37 13.44 -19.41 -12.69
CA PRO A 37 14.09 -20.73 -12.62
C PRO A 37 13.12 -21.91 -12.56
N MET A 38 11.82 -21.69 -12.40
CA MET A 38 10.82 -22.76 -12.36
C MET A 38 10.40 -23.10 -13.79
N ASN A 39 10.97 -24.16 -14.35
CA ASN A 39 10.70 -24.59 -15.74
C ASN A 39 9.20 -24.91 -16.00
N SER A 40 8.43 -25.25 -14.97
CA SER A 40 6.98 -25.46 -15.03
C SER A 40 6.38 -25.41 -13.63
N LEU A 41 5.19 -24.82 -13.50
CA LEU A 41 4.38 -24.92 -12.28
C LEU A 41 3.54 -26.19 -12.34
N THR A 42 3.63 -27.05 -11.32
CA THR A 42 3.05 -28.40 -11.32
C THR A 42 1.52 -28.41 -11.26
N ASN A 43 0.92 -27.44 -10.58
CA ASN A 43 -0.52 -27.21 -10.49
C ASN A 43 -0.82 -25.76 -9.98
N MET A 44 -2.10 -25.38 -9.95
CA MET A 44 -2.52 -24.04 -9.52
C MET A 44 -2.23 -23.78 -8.04
N ASP A 45 -2.41 -24.77 -7.17
CA ASP A 45 -2.13 -24.67 -5.74
C ASP A 45 -0.64 -24.38 -5.45
N ALA A 46 0.26 -25.01 -6.22
CA ALA A 46 1.69 -24.73 -6.14
C ALA A 46 1.99 -23.29 -6.54
N ALA A 47 1.34 -22.79 -7.61
CA ALA A 47 1.49 -21.41 -8.04
C ALA A 47 1.03 -20.42 -6.96
N GLU A 48 -0.13 -20.65 -6.35
CA GLU A 48 -0.65 -19.83 -5.26
C GLU A 48 0.29 -19.83 -4.05
N LYS A 49 0.77 -21.01 -3.64
CA LYS A 49 1.71 -21.15 -2.52
C LYS A 49 3.03 -20.40 -2.78
N ILE A 50 3.54 -20.46 -4.00
CA ILE A 50 4.77 -19.74 -4.40
C ILE A 50 4.56 -18.23 -4.31
N VAL A 51 3.45 -17.71 -4.85
CA VAL A 51 3.12 -16.29 -4.76
C VAL A 51 2.97 -15.86 -3.30
N TYR A 52 2.27 -16.64 -2.49
CA TYR A 52 2.10 -16.35 -1.06
C TYR A 52 3.44 -16.26 -0.32
N LEU A 53 4.33 -17.24 -0.49
CA LEU A 53 5.64 -17.24 0.15
C LEU A 53 6.50 -16.05 -0.30
N GLU A 54 6.50 -15.73 -1.59
CA GLU A 54 7.23 -14.57 -2.10
C GLU A 54 6.65 -13.24 -1.56
N MET A 55 5.33 -13.14 -1.39
CA MET A 55 4.70 -11.98 -0.78
C MET A 55 5.05 -11.84 0.71
N LEU A 56 5.15 -12.96 1.45
CA LEU A 56 5.61 -12.95 2.84
C LEU A 56 7.05 -12.43 2.94
N ASP A 57 7.95 -13.01 2.15
CA ASP A 57 9.37 -12.61 2.08
C ASP A 57 9.52 -11.13 1.68
N TYR A 58 8.68 -10.66 0.76
CA TYR A 58 8.66 -9.26 0.34
C TYR A 58 8.13 -8.32 1.45
N ASN A 59 7.09 -8.74 2.17
CA ASN A 59 6.41 -7.91 3.16
C ASN A 59 7.20 -7.77 4.46
N GLU A 60 7.99 -8.76 4.88
CA GLU A 60 8.79 -8.69 6.11
C GLU A 60 9.64 -7.40 6.20
N PRO A 61 10.49 -7.07 5.21
CA PRO A 61 11.25 -5.82 5.21
C PRO A 61 10.43 -4.60 4.74
N PHE A 62 9.35 -4.79 3.99
CA PHE A 62 8.57 -3.67 3.42
C PHE A 62 7.55 -3.11 4.40
N GLY A 63 6.95 -3.95 5.26
CA GLY A 63 5.94 -3.55 6.25
C GLY A 63 6.47 -2.59 7.31
N GLN A 64 7.79 -2.60 7.56
CA GLN A 64 8.44 -1.66 8.48
C GLN A 64 8.76 -0.30 7.82
N ARG A 65 8.64 -0.18 6.50
CA ARG A 65 9.03 1.05 5.77
C ARG A 65 7.90 2.05 5.76
N VAL A 66 8.23 3.28 6.13
CA VAL A 66 7.33 4.42 5.92
C VAL A 66 7.65 5.05 4.58
N VAL A 67 6.65 5.08 3.68
CA VAL A 67 6.79 5.74 2.38
C VAL A 67 7.04 7.24 2.60
N SER A 68 7.90 7.82 1.76
CA SER A 68 8.23 9.25 1.82
C SER A 68 6.96 10.12 1.90
N GLY A 69 6.98 11.13 2.75
CA GLY A 69 5.84 12.01 3.04
C GLY A 69 4.88 11.47 4.11
N PHE A 70 4.65 10.16 4.20
CA PHE A 70 3.73 9.58 5.18
C PHE A 70 4.26 9.60 6.62
N GLY A 71 5.56 9.78 6.81
CA GLY A 71 6.18 9.94 8.13
C GLY A 71 5.92 11.31 8.79
N MET A 72 5.52 12.32 8.02
CA MET A 72 5.37 13.69 8.50
C MET A 72 4.09 13.84 9.34
N ASP A 73 4.21 14.47 10.51
CA ASP A 73 3.08 14.71 11.41
C ASP A 73 1.96 15.55 10.77
N THR A 74 2.34 16.57 9.99
CA THR A 74 1.41 17.43 9.25
C THR A 74 0.58 16.64 8.23
N VAL A 75 1.20 15.69 7.53
CA VAL A 75 0.53 14.81 6.57
C VAL A 75 -0.41 13.85 7.28
N LYS A 76 0.02 13.23 8.38
CA LYS A 76 -0.82 12.32 9.17
C LYS A 76 -2.08 13.01 9.69
N LYS A 77 -1.93 14.21 10.26
CA LYS A 77 -3.06 15.05 10.70
C LYS A 77 -4.01 15.33 9.55
N LYS A 78 -3.49 15.75 8.40
CA LYS A 78 -4.34 16.07 7.23
C LYS A 78 -5.06 14.85 6.67
N LEU A 79 -4.40 13.68 6.66
CA LEU A 79 -5.01 12.42 6.25
C LEU A 79 -6.14 12.00 7.20
N ASN A 80 -5.97 12.19 8.51
CA ASN A 80 -7.03 11.94 9.48
C ASN A 80 -8.24 12.86 9.24
N GLU A 81 -8.04 14.17 9.05
CA GLU A 81 -9.14 15.09 8.70
C GLU A 81 -9.90 14.64 7.44
N LEU A 82 -9.18 14.24 6.39
CA LEU A 82 -9.78 13.74 5.15
C LEU A 82 -10.53 12.42 5.35
N PHE A 83 -10.05 11.56 6.26
CA PHE A 83 -10.69 10.30 6.61
C PHE A 83 -12.00 10.54 7.36
N GLU A 84 -11.98 11.39 8.39
CA GLU A 84 -13.17 11.75 9.18
C GLU A 84 -14.26 12.39 8.31
N ALA A 85 -13.87 13.29 7.41
CA ALA A 85 -14.81 13.92 6.48
C ALA A 85 -15.45 12.92 5.50
N ARG A 86 -14.73 11.85 5.14
CA ARG A 86 -15.20 10.84 4.19
C ARG A 86 -16.05 9.76 4.86
N TYR A 87 -15.75 9.41 6.10
CA TYR A 87 -16.37 8.31 6.83
C TYR A 87 -16.91 8.74 8.21
N PRO A 88 -17.83 9.72 8.28
CA PRO A 88 -18.29 10.30 9.54
C PRO A 88 -19.02 9.30 10.46
N THR A 89 -19.58 8.23 9.90
CA THR A 89 -20.35 7.19 10.62
C THR A 89 -19.50 6.01 11.10
N LEU A 90 -18.24 5.89 10.67
CA LEU A 90 -17.30 4.82 11.10
C LEU A 90 -16.49 5.19 12.34
N MET A 91 -16.70 6.37 12.90
CA MET A 91 -16.24 6.71 14.25
C MET A 91 -16.83 5.68 15.22
N TYR A 92 -15.99 4.71 15.61
CA TYR A 92 -16.28 3.69 16.61
C TYR A 92 -17.02 4.31 17.80
N PRO A 93 -18.32 4.02 18.00
CA PRO A 93 -19.10 4.63 19.09
C PRO A 93 -18.51 4.38 20.48
N HIS A 94 -17.64 3.37 20.60
CA HIS A 94 -17.01 2.88 21.83
C HIS A 94 -15.60 3.42 22.09
N LEU A 95 -15.01 4.19 21.17
CA LEU A 95 -13.68 4.81 21.34
C LEU A 95 -13.83 6.34 21.38
N LYS A 96 -14.66 6.85 22.29
CA LYS A 96 -14.40 8.18 22.83
C LYS A 96 -13.07 8.08 23.56
N ARG A 97 -12.02 8.72 23.05
CA ARG A 97 -10.84 9.01 23.88
C ARG A 97 -11.37 9.79 25.09
N SER A 98 -11.41 9.12 26.25
CA SER A 98 -11.55 9.83 27.51
C SER A 98 -10.41 10.82 27.61
N SER A 99 -10.77 12.03 28.05
CA SER A 99 -9.87 13.12 28.39
C SER A 99 -8.63 12.69 29.17
#